data_AF-A0A8H5GVQ5-F1
#
_entry.id   AF-A0A8H5GVQ5-F1
#
_cell.length_a   1.000
_cell.length_b   1.000
_cell.length_c   1.000
_cell.angle_alpha   90.00
_cell.angle_beta   90.00
_cell.angle_gamma   90.00
#
_symmetry.space_group_name_H-M   'P 1'
#
loop_
_entity.id
_entity.type
_entity.pdbx_description
1 polymer ?
#
loop_
_entity_poly.entity_id
_entity_poly.type
_entity_poly.pdbx_seq_one_letter_code
_entity_poly.pdbx_strand_id
1 'polypeptide(L)'
;MEGRATEEITTEEGVDGRLDELVEALQKTIESKVPEKKQSPYVKRWWSRELTDARRMVKRLGRDSWERRDLRGHPAHERYRRARNDYGQKIKDTKRAFWKAWLEEIDAKNVWDANNGKDMEEAAQRVVDMMGREGGGQEWADQHFSLYEVHKFACMGFSRRKEVDPGNPRKRRPATRPSISIGGQQTETKRTHKFLGVVLDQELRFHEQVAHAVGKGASWVSQLKRLAKTNGGMRNGFARQLYQAVVIPSMLYAADVWCTPDIKTKTGAVVKGSRGFITKLARVQRTAAIQILGGYRTTPNDTLDIHADLLPMATQIRKICARSAARIAALPPEHPIRGPAQKAAKLVKRHRAPLHYVMGTLGVDVRKKKVETIDVVRKPPDWECPVEVTIDGRKEEAMERERANEADVRVYTDGSGYKGKVGAAAVLYRGFRQPKVLRKLLGTEKEHTVFEGECVGQILGMELIRRELGIRAATVGTDNQAGMQALMNPGPGTGRYLVDQVIAGIEKITRTRGERQIRIYWTPAHEGIPGNERADREAKRAAEGKETRGIGIPGLAAPLPAPLQLTTCFVYYKVRTLDLRSLLLFQVEGEAPDGGHGQS
;
A
#
# COMPACT_ATOMS: atom_id res chain seq x y z
N MET A 1 -40.32 -48.68 36.05
CA MET A 1 -39.64 -48.68 37.35
C MET A 1 -39.30 -50.12 37.68
N GLU A 2 -38.09 -50.53 37.35
CA GLU A 2 -37.40 -51.68 37.91
C GLU A 2 -35.98 -51.19 38.26
N GLY A 3 -35.48 -51.65 39.40
CA GLY A 3 -34.53 -50.92 40.23
C GLY A 3 -33.19 -50.56 39.59
N ARG A 4 -32.75 -49.33 39.86
CA ARG A 4 -31.33 -49.01 40.00
C ARG A 4 -31.13 -48.48 41.41
N ALA A 5 -30.24 -49.16 42.13
CA ALA A 5 -29.78 -48.77 43.45
C ALA A 5 -29.29 -47.32 43.40
N THR A 6 -29.73 -46.49 44.35
CA THR A 6 -29.16 -45.17 44.61
C THR A 6 -27.77 -45.37 45.21
N GLU A 7 -26.74 -45.39 44.36
CA GLU A 7 -25.34 -45.33 44.82
C GLU A 7 -25.14 -43.99 45.56
N GLU A 8 -24.77 -44.06 46.84
CA GLU A 8 -24.36 -42.88 47.61
C GLU A 8 -23.04 -42.34 47.02
N ILE A 9 -23.12 -41.16 46.42
CA ILE A 9 -21.96 -40.46 45.88
C ILE A 9 -21.20 -39.84 47.06
N THR A 10 -20.02 -40.36 47.37
CA THR A 10 -19.21 -39.96 48.54
C THR A 10 -18.00 -39.09 48.17
N THR A 11 -17.78 -38.80 46.89
CA THR A 11 -16.66 -38.00 46.38
C THR A 11 -17.12 -36.88 45.45
N GLU A 12 -16.40 -35.75 45.45
CA GLU A 12 -16.70 -34.56 44.65
C GLU A 12 -16.64 -34.87 43.14
N GLU A 13 -15.64 -35.65 42.71
CA GLU A 13 -15.52 -36.14 41.31
C GLU A 13 -16.70 -37.02 40.88
N GLY A 14 -17.30 -37.77 41.82
CA GLY A 14 -18.49 -38.57 41.55
C GLY A 14 -19.75 -37.73 41.36
N VAL A 15 -19.82 -36.56 41.99
CA VAL A 15 -20.92 -35.60 41.81
C VAL A 15 -20.82 -34.96 40.43
N ASP A 16 -19.63 -34.50 40.05
CA ASP A 16 -19.39 -33.88 38.74
C ASP A 16 -19.68 -34.85 37.59
N GLY A 17 -19.23 -36.10 37.70
CA GLY A 17 -19.53 -37.12 36.69
C GLY A 17 -21.03 -37.41 36.53
N ARG A 18 -21.80 -37.39 37.62
CA ARG A 18 -23.26 -37.54 37.54
C ARG A 18 -23.96 -36.30 37.03
N LEU A 19 -23.43 -35.12 37.34
CA LEU A 19 -23.92 -33.85 36.81
C LEU A 19 -23.75 -33.81 35.30
N ASP A 20 -22.60 -34.23 34.79
CA ASP A 20 -22.31 -34.31 33.35
C ASP A 20 -23.25 -35.26 32.63
N GLU A 21 -23.50 -36.45 33.18
CA GLU A 21 -24.49 -37.40 32.62
C GLU A 21 -25.91 -36.79 32.58
N LEU A 22 -26.29 -36.04 33.61
CA LEU A 22 -27.60 -35.40 33.71
C LEU A 22 -27.73 -34.25 32.72
N VAL A 23 -26.67 -33.46 32.56
CA VAL A 23 -26.57 -32.37 31.57
C VAL A 23 -26.63 -32.93 30.15
N GLU A 24 -25.92 -34.02 29.87
CA GLU A 24 -25.94 -34.68 28.56
C GLU A 24 -27.33 -35.24 28.24
N ALA A 25 -27.98 -35.89 29.22
CA ALA A 25 -29.34 -36.39 29.07
C ALA A 25 -30.36 -35.26 28.85
N LEU A 26 -30.20 -34.13 29.54
CA LEU A 26 -31.01 -32.92 29.35
C LEU A 26 -30.81 -32.34 27.94
N GLN A 27 -29.57 -32.20 27.47
CA GLN A 27 -29.27 -31.68 26.14
C GLN A 27 -29.84 -32.57 25.03
N LYS A 28 -29.65 -33.90 25.11
CA LYS A 28 -30.27 -34.85 24.17
C LYS A 28 -31.80 -34.74 24.16
N THR A 29 -32.41 -34.53 25.32
CA THR A 29 -33.87 -34.38 25.42
C THR A 29 -34.33 -33.04 24.84
N ILE A 30 -33.58 -31.95 25.06
CA ILE A 30 -33.86 -30.63 24.49
C ILE A 30 -33.80 -30.68 22.97
N GLU A 31 -32.75 -31.25 22.39
CA GLU A 31 -32.60 -31.42 20.94
C GLU A 31 -33.73 -32.26 20.32
N SER A 32 -34.18 -33.30 21.05
CA SER A 32 -35.24 -34.21 20.62
C SER A 32 -36.64 -33.59 20.69
N LYS A 33 -36.93 -32.77 21.71
CA LYS A 33 -38.29 -32.38 22.09
C LYS A 33 -38.60 -30.90 22.00
N VAL A 34 -37.59 -30.02 21.94
CA VAL A 34 -37.79 -28.57 21.86
C VAL A 34 -37.70 -28.14 20.39
N PRO A 35 -38.82 -27.77 19.74
CA PRO A 35 -38.77 -27.28 18.37
C PRO A 35 -37.97 -25.99 18.29
N GLU A 36 -36.96 -25.97 17.43
CA GLU A 36 -36.12 -24.79 17.21
C GLU A 36 -36.96 -23.61 16.74
N LYS A 37 -36.92 -22.51 17.50
CA LYS A 37 -37.56 -21.27 17.10
C LYS A 37 -36.78 -20.66 15.94
N LYS A 38 -37.27 -20.86 14.70
CA LYS A 38 -36.74 -20.18 13.52
C LYS A 38 -36.72 -18.66 13.77
N GLN A 39 -35.53 -18.11 13.92
CA GLN A 39 -35.35 -16.68 14.12
C GLN A 39 -35.77 -15.91 12.86
N SER A 40 -36.39 -14.75 13.05
CA SER A 40 -36.97 -13.97 11.96
C SER A 40 -35.91 -13.52 10.93
N PRO A 41 -36.20 -13.58 9.61
CA PRO A 41 -35.30 -13.14 8.53
C PRO A 41 -34.84 -11.67 8.63
N TYR A 42 -35.49 -10.86 9.46
CA TYR A 42 -35.21 -9.44 9.64
C TYR A 42 -34.21 -9.13 10.76
N VAL A 43 -33.75 -10.14 11.51
CA VAL A 43 -32.73 -9.98 12.55
C VAL A 43 -31.35 -9.98 11.90
N LYS A 44 -30.41 -9.16 12.36
CA LYS A 44 -29.05 -9.08 11.80
C LYS A 44 -28.09 -9.73 12.79
N ARG A 45 -27.30 -10.73 12.41
CA ARG A 45 -26.49 -11.50 13.38
C ARG A 45 -25.24 -10.79 13.88
N TRP A 46 -24.67 -9.91 13.06
CA TRP A 46 -23.65 -8.96 13.52
C TRP A 46 -24.22 -7.88 14.45
N TRP A 47 -25.53 -7.89 14.74
CA TRP A 47 -26.17 -6.92 15.62
C TRP A 47 -26.14 -7.37 17.07
N SER A 48 -25.18 -6.84 17.82
CA SER A 48 -25.05 -7.14 19.25
C SER A 48 -26.00 -6.34 20.14
N ARG A 49 -26.12 -6.77 21.39
CA ARG A 49 -26.78 -5.99 22.46
C ARG A 49 -26.12 -4.62 22.63
N GLU A 50 -24.79 -4.55 22.53
CA GLU A 50 -24.03 -3.30 22.57
C GLU A 50 -24.41 -2.33 21.43
N LEU A 51 -24.61 -2.82 20.21
CA LEU A 51 -25.09 -1.99 19.09
C LEU A 51 -26.53 -1.52 19.30
N THR A 52 -27.36 -2.32 19.98
CA THR A 52 -28.71 -1.94 20.37
C THR A 52 -28.69 -0.81 21.39
N ASP A 53 -27.82 -0.89 22.38
CA ASP A 53 -27.67 0.12 23.43
C ASP A 53 -27.04 1.42 22.89
N ALA A 54 -26.03 1.30 22.02
CA ALA A 54 -25.47 2.43 21.29
C ALA A 54 -26.52 3.12 20.41
N ARG A 55 -27.37 2.37 19.70
CA ARG A 55 -28.49 2.93 18.91
C ARG A 55 -29.48 3.68 19.81
N ARG A 56 -29.84 3.11 20.97
CA ARG A 56 -30.75 3.75 21.94
C ARG A 56 -30.15 5.06 22.46
N MET A 57 -28.85 5.05 22.75
CA MET A 57 -28.11 6.23 23.23
C MET A 57 -28.09 7.34 22.17
N VAL A 58 -27.77 7.01 20.91
CA VAL A 58 -27.81 7.97 19.79
C VAL A 58 -29.21 8.56 19.59
N LYS A 59 -30.28 7.74 19.67
CA LYS A 59 -31.66 8.24 19.55
C LYS A 59 -32.07 9.14 20.73
N ARG A 60 -31.56 8.89 21.93
CA ARG A 60 -31.83 9.72 23.12
C ARG A 60 -31.13 11.07 23.00
N LEU A 61 -29.82 11.05 22.76
CA LEU A 61 -29.02 12.26 22.58
C LEU A 61 -29.43 13.06 21.34
N GLY A 62 -29.93 12.38 20.29
CA GLY A 62 -30.47 13.05 19.11
C GLY A 62 -31.72 13.87 19.39
N ARG A 63 -32.62 13.36 20.25
CA ARG A 63 -33.79 14.12 20.73
C ARG A 63 -33.36 15.33 21.57
N ASP A 64 -32.47 15.08 22.52
CA ASP A 64 -31.91 16.11 23.42
C ASP A 64 -31.15 17.23 22.66
N SER A 65 -30.48 16.87 21.57
CA SER A 65 -29.84 17.81 20.63
C SER A 65 -30.86 18.57 19.77
N TRP A 66 -31.99 17.98 19.41
CA TRP A 66 -33.00 18.62 18.58
C TRP A 66 -33.87 19.61 19.38
N GLU A 67 -34.19 19.28 20.62
CA GLU A 67 -34.89 20.16 21.55
C GLU A 67 -34.11 21.45 21.82
N ARG A 68 -32.77 21.37 21.85
CA ARG A 68 -31.89 22.53 22.11
C ARG A 68 -31.22 23.09 20.86
N ARG A 69 -31.78 22.83 19.68
CA ARG A 69 -31.22 23.25 18.38
C ARG A 69 -31.00 24.77 18.25
N ASP A 70 -31.77 25.56 18.98
CA ASP A 70 -31.69 27.03 18.94
C ASP A 70 -30.46 27.55 19.74
N LEU A 71 -29.85 26.71 20.58
CA LEU A 71 -28.66 27.04 21.38
C LEU A 71 -27.40 26.42 20.77
N ARG A 72 -26.82 27.09 19.78
CA ARG A 72 -25.71 26.60 18.94
C ARG A 72 -24.49 26.08 19.70
N GLY A 73 -24.22 26.57 20.91
CA GLY A 73 -23.08 26.18 21.76
C GLY A 73 -23.38 25.10 22.82
N HIS A 74 -24.59 24.54 22.85
CA HIS A 74 -24.98 23.63 23.92
C HIS A 74 -24.23 22.27 23.84
N PRO A 75 -23.68 21.74 24.95
CA PRO A 75 -22.92 20.47 24.97
C PRO A 75 -23.67 19.24 24.42
N ALA A 76 -25.00 19.29 24.38
CA ALA A 76 -25.83 18.22 23.82
C ALA A 76 -25.52 17.92 22.34
N HIS A 77 -25.18 18.93 21.54
CA HIS A 77 -24.84 18.73 20.12
C HIS A 77 -23.54 17.94 19.95
N GLU A 78 -22.55 18.23 20.80
CA GLU A 78 -21.27 17.54 20.76
C GLU A 78 -21.40 16.10 21.29
N ARG A 79 -22.16 15.90 22.38
CA ARG A 79 -22.48 14.56 22.92
C ARG A 79 -23.19 13.69 21.87
N TYR A 80 -24.17 14.24 21.15
CA TYR A 80 -24.84 13.53 20.05
C TYR A 80 -23.88 13.20 18.91
N ARG A 81 -23.03 14.15 18.49
CA ARG A 81 -22.06 13.93 17.41
C ARG A 81 -21.05 12.83 17.74
N ARG A 82 -20.51 12.83 18.97
CA ARG A 82 -19.62 11.77 19.48
C ARG A 82 -20.32 10.41 19.49
N ALA A 83 -21.51 10.31 20.07
CA ALA A 83 -22.26 9.06 20.12
C ALA A 83 -22.64 8.54 18.72
N ARG A 84 -23.01 9.42 17.77
CA ARG A 84 -23.31 9.05 16.39
C ARG A 84 -22.08 8.51 15.67
N ASN A 85 -20.94 9.16 15.83
CA ASN A 85 -19.68 8.73 15.22
C ASN A 85 -19.20 7.40 15.80
N ASP A 86 -19.23 7.25 17.13
CA ASP A 86 -18.91 6.01 17.84
C ASP A 86 -19.82 4.85 17.40
N TYR A 87 -21.13 5.08 17.32
CA TYR A 87 -22.08 4.08 16.81
C TYR A 87 -21.79 3.70 15.35
N GLY A 88 -21.49 4.67 14.49
CA GLY A 88 -21.12 4.43 13.10
C GLY A 88 -19.82 3.62 12.97
N GLN A 89 -18.86 3.84 13.87
CA GLN A 89 -17.59 3.13 13.92
C GLN A 89 -17.78 1.69 14.42
N LYS A 90 -18.50 1.50 15.53
CA LYS A 90 -18.89 0.19 16.05
C LYS A 90 -19.58 -0.68 15.01
N ILE A 91 -20.52 -0.13 14.22
CA ILE A 91 -21.14 -0.89 13.11
C ILE A 91 -20.10 -1.40 12.11
N LYS A 92 -19.14 -0.55 11.72
CA LYS A 92 -18.11 -0.94 10.75
C LYS A 92 -17.18 -2.00 11.31
N ASP A 93 -16.80 -1.86 12.57
CA ASP A 93 -15.89 -2.77 13.25
C ASP A 93 -16.53 -4.13 13.49
N THR A 94 -17.79 -4.17 13.96
CA THR A 94 -18.52 -5.43 14.14
C THR A 94 -18.75 -6.15 12.81
N LYS A 95 -19.13 -5.43 11.74
CA LYS A 95 -19.24 -6.02 10.40
C LYS A 95 -17.92 -6.59 9.89
N ARG A 96 -16.82 -5.87 10.12
CA ARG A 96 -15.48 -6.28 9.70
C ARG A 96 -14.99 -7.49 10.49
N ALA A 97 -15.15 -7.49 11.82
CA ALA A 97 -14.76 -8.59 12.68
C ALA A 97 -15.53 -9.86 12.33
N PHE A 98 -16.83 -9.74 12.11
CA PHE A 98 -17.69 -10.84 11.69
C PHE A 98 -17.31 -11.42 10.32
N TRP A 99 -16.98 -10.58 9.34
CA TRP A 99 -16.47 -11.03 8.04
C TRP A 99 -15.08 -11.69 8.14
N LYS A 100 -14.21 -11.18 9.04
CA LYS A 100 -12.88 -11.78 9.27
C LYS A 100 -12.97 -13.14 9.94
N ALA A 101 -13.82 -13.28 10.96
CA ALA A 101 -14.06 -14.57 11.62
C ALA A 101 -14.51 -15.62 10.61
N TRP A 102 -15.41 -15.26 9.69
CA TRP A 102 -15.79 -16.13 8.58
C TRP A 102 -14.64 -16.50 7.64
N LEU A 103 -13.80 -15.53 7.26
CA LEU A 103 -12.61 -15.79 6.44
C LEU A 103 -11.55 -16.64 7.14
N GLU A 104 -11.54 -16.65 8.48
CA GLU A 104 -10.62 -17.46 9.30
C GLU A 104 -11.16 -18.88 9.50
N GLU A 105 -12.49 -19.05 9.54
CA GLU A 105 -13.19 -20.33 9.63
C GLU A 105 -13.19 -21.09 8.28
N ILE A 106 -13.27 -20.35 7.17
CA ILE A 106 -12.94 -20.89 5.85
C ILE A 106 -11.42 -20.97 5.72
N ASP A 107 -10.85 -22.16 5.99
CA ASP A 107 -9.43 -22.42 5.75
C ASP A 107 -9.01 -21.83 4.39
N ALA A 108 -8.09 -20.86 4.42
CA ALA A 108 -7.65 -20.11 3.25
C ALA A 108 -7.06 -21.00 2.14
N LYS A 109 -6.75 -22.26 2.47
CA LYS A 109 -6.41 -23.33 1.52
C LYS A 109 -7.62 -23.79 0.68
N ASN A 110 -8.80 -23.84 1.29
CA ASN A 110 -10.03 -24.37 0.69
C ASN A 110 -10.68 -23.47 -0.36
N VAL A 111 -10.64 -22.13 -0.27
CA VAL A 111 -11.29 -21.28 -1.31
C VAL A 111 -10.60 -21.40 -2.66
N TRP A 112 -9.27 -21.50 -2.66
CA TRP A 112 -8.49 -21.61 -3.89
C TRP A 112 -8.43 -23.05 -4.39
N ASP A 113 -8.42 -24.06 -3.50
CA ASP A 113 -8.50 -25.47 -3.89
C ASP A 113 -9.92 -25.89 -4.32
N ALA A 114 -10.97 -25.26 -3.79
CA ALA A 114 -12.36 -25.48 -4.21
C ALA A 114 -12.65 -24.94 -5.61
N ASN A 115 -11.95 -23.89 -6.05
CA ASN A 115 -12.11 -23.33 -7.39
C ASN A 115 -11.24 -24.02 -8.46
N ASN A 116 -10.44 -25.02 -8.08
CA ASN A 116 -9.58 -25.77 -8.98
C ASN A 116 -10.09 -27.21 -9.11
N GLY A 117 -10.25 -27.70 -10.34
CA GLY A 117 -10.54 -29.10 -10.66
C GLY A 117 -9.57 -29.64 -11.70
N LYS A 118 -9.49 -30.97 -11.86
CA LYS A 118 -8.72 -31.59 -12.96
C LYS A 118 -9.32 -31.21 -14.32
N ASP A 119 -10.63 -31.01 -14.36
CA ASP A 119 -11.39 -30.49 -15.49
C ASP A 119 -12.43 -29.45 -15.06
N MET A 120 -13.17 -28.94 -16.04
CA MET A 120 -14.18 -27.89 -15.82
C MET A 120 -15.41 -28.40 -15.07
N GLU A 121 -15.73 -29.69 -15.18
CA GLU A 121 -16.89 -30.30 -14.53
C GLU A 121 -16.64 -30.44 -13.03
N GLU A 122 -15.47 -30.98 -12.67
CA GLU A 122 -15.04 -31.10 -11.28
C GLU A 122 -14.93 -29.72 -10.62
N ALA A 123 -14.37 -28.73 -11.31
CA ALA A 123 -14.26 -27.36 -10.79
C ALA A 123 -15.64 -26.73 -10.55
N ALA A 124 -16.58 -26.94 -11.49
CA ALA A 124 -17.95 -26.47 -11.36
C ALA A 124 -18.68 -27.14 -10.19
N GLN A 125 -18.53 -28.46 -10.04
CA GLN A 125 -19.14 -29.20 -8.94
C GLN A 125 -18.59 -28.76 -7.59
N ARG A 126 -17.28 -28.56 -7.46
CA ARG A 126 -16.69 -28.05 -6.20
C ARG A 126 -17.21 -26.67 -5.80
N VAL A 127 -17.52 -25.80 -6.76
CA VAL A 127 -18.16 -24.50 -6.48
C VAL A 127 -19.59 -24.69 -5.98
N VAL A 128 -20.35 -25.60 -6.60
CA VAL A 128 -21.70 -25.96 -6.14
C VAL A 128 -21.65 -26.54 -4.73
N ASP A 129 -20.74 -27.49 -4.47
CA ASP A 129 -20.55 -28.11 -3.16
C ASP A 129 -20.13 -27.09 -2.11
N MET A 130 -19.18 -26.19 -2.42
CA MET A 130 -18.76 -25.12 -1.51
C MET A 130 -19.94 -24.22 -1.11
N MET A 131 -20.87 -23.95 -2.03
CA MET A 131 -22.05 -23.15 -1.75
C MET A 131 -23.13 -23.94 -1.01
N GLY A 132 -23.38 -25.20 -1.38
CA GLY A 132 -24.54 -25.98 -0.93
C GLY A 132 -24.30 -27.02 0.17
N ARG A 133 -23.05 -27.34 0.52
CA ARG A 133 -22.74 -28.28 1.60
C ARG A 133 -23.14 -27.73 2.97
N GLU A 134 -23.22 -28.61 3.97
CA GLU A 134 -23.36 -28.24 5.38
C GLU A 134 -22.19 -27.34 5.83
N GLY A 135 -22.49 -26.22 6.49
CA GLY A 135 -21.55 -25.14 6.78
C GLY A 135 -21.03 -24.39 5.54
N GLY A 136 -21.60 -24.65 4.36
CA GLY A 136 -21.26 -24.02 3.09
C GLY A 136 -21.79 -22.59 2.96
N GLY A 137 -21.57 -21.98 1.80
CA GLY A 137 -21.91 -20.57 1.58
C GLY A 137 -23.39 -20.23 1.87
N GLN A 138 -24.32 -21.08 1.45
CA GLN A 138 -25.77 -20.85 1.63
C GLN A 138 -26.20 -20.97 3.08
N GLU A 139 -25.81 -22.06 3.75
CA GLU A 139 -26.10 -22.22 5.16
C GLU A 139 -25.43 -21.12 5.98
N TRP A 140 -24.18 -20.75 5.64
CA TRP A 140 -23.54 -19.59 6.26
C TRP A 140 -24.37 -18.33 6.07
N ALA A 141 -24.86 -18.05 4.87
CA ALA A 141 -25.66 -16.86 4.59
C ALA A 141 -26.96 -16.85 5.41
N ASP A 142 -27.66 -17.98 5.49
CA ASP A 142 -28.87 -18.15 6.31
C ASP A 142 -28.56 -18.02 7.80
N GLN A 143 -27.50 -18.67 8.25
CA GLN A 143 -26.93 -18.57 9.59
C GLN A 143 -26.31 -17.19 9.86
N HIS A 144 -26.23 -16.26 8.91
CA HIS A 144 -25.65 -14.93 9.09
C HIS A 144 -26.65 -13.82 8.72
N PHE A 145 -27.89 -14.20 8.40
CA PHE A 145 -28.96 -13.35 7.88
C PHE A 145 -28.49 -12.45 6.72
N SER A 146 -27.69 -13.04 5.84
CA SER A 146 -27.29 -12.48 4.56
C SER A 146 -28.02 -13.23 3.45
N LEU A 147 -28.43 -12.54 2.40
CA LEU A 147 -29.05 -13.16 1.23
C LEU A 147 -28.11 -13.00 0.04
N TYR A 148 -27.82 -14.10 -0.64
CA TYR A 148 -27.18 -14.05 -1.94
C TYR A 148 -28.20 -13.75 -3.02
N GLU A 149 -27.99 -12.67 -3.74
CA GLU A 149 -28.71 -12.42 -5.00
C GLU A 149 -28.06 -13.26 -6.10
N VAL A 150 -28.34 -14.58 -6.10
CA VAL A 150 -27.70 -15.55 -7.01
C VAL A 150 -27.91 -15.17 -8.49
N HIS A 151 -29.04 -14.56 -8.84
CA HIS A 151 -29.29 -14.03 -10.18
C HIS A 151 -28.30 -12.92 -10.63
N LYS A 152 -27.56 -12.29 -9.72
CA LYS A 152 -26.48 -11.33 -10.04
C LYS A 152 -25.12 -12.01 -10.19
N PHE A 153 -25.01 -13.28 -9.84
CA PHE A 153 -23.76 -14.01 -9.99
C PHE A 153 -23.41 -14.17 -11.47
N ALA A 154 -22.12 -14.22 -11.74
CA ALA A 154 -21.59 -14.55 -13.04
C ALA A 154 -20.60 -15.68 -12.85
N CYS A 155 -20.85 -16.81 -13.51
CA CYS A 155 -19.92 -17.92 -13.55
C CYS A 155 -18.97 -17.74 -14.75
N MET A 156 -17.68 -17.97 -14.55
CA MET A 156 -16.69 -18.03 -15.62
C MET A 156 -15.70 -19.17 -15.36
N GLY A 157 -15.60 -20.11 -16.32
CA GLY A 157 -14.57 -21.14 -16.30
C GLY A 157 -13.30 -20.67 -17.01
N PHE A 158 -12.18 -20.54 -16.29
CA PHE A 158 -10.90 -20.13 -16.88
C PHE A 158 -10.10 -21.30 -17.44
N SER A 159 -9.98 -21.41 -18.75
CA SER A 159 -9.10 -22.41 -19.39
C SER A 159 -8.71 -22.00 -20.79
N ARG A 160 -7.46 -22.33 -21.15
CA ARG A 160 -6.91 -22.22 -22.52
C ARG A 160 -6.93 -23.56 -23.26
N ARG A 161 -7.44 -24.62 -22.65
CA ARG A 161 -7.58 -25.94 -23.27
C ARG A 161 -8.57 -25.83 -24.42
N LYS A 162 -8.22 -26.46 -25.53
CA LYS A 162 -9.09 -26.58 -26.69
C LYS A 162 -9.42 -28.05 -26.92
N GLU A 163 -10.65 -28.28 -27.34
CA GLU A 163 -11.18 -29.58 -27.72
C GLU A 163 -11.31 -29.66 -29.24
N VAL A 164 -11.29 -30.87 -29.78
CA VAL A 164 -11.59 -31.11 -31.19
C VAL A 164 -13.03 -30.67 -31.43
N ASP A 165 -13.27 -29.95 -32.53
CA ASP A 165 -14.62 -29.59 -32.91
C ASP A 165 -15.36 -30.87 -33.38
N PRO A 166 -16.49 -31.25 -32.77
CA PRO A 166 -17.25 -32.42 -33.19
C PRO A 166 -17.69 -32.36 -34.66
N GLY A 167 -17.93 -31.14 -35.18
CA GLY A 167 -18.35 -30.92 -36.57
C GLY A 167 -17.18 -30.79 -37.55
N ASN A 168 -15.94 -30.66 -37.08
CA ASN A 168 -14.76 -30.60 -37.94
C ASN A 168 -13.48 -31.01 -37.20
N PRO A 169 -12.96 -32.23 -37.42
CA PRO A 169 -11.77 -32.74 -36.74
C PRO A 169 -10.49 -31.89 -36.92
N ARG A 170 -10.44 -31.05 -37.96
CA ARG A 170 -9.31 -30.13 -38.22
C ARG A 170 -9.42 -28.82 -37.42
N LYS A 171 -10.60 -28.51 -36.87
CA LYS A 171 -10.81 -27.34 -36.02
C LYS A 171 -10.69 -27.70 -34.54
N ARG A 172 -10.37 -26.68 -33.74
CA ARG A 172 -10.24 -26.76 -32.29
C ARG A 172 -11.09 -25.65 -31.68
N ARG A 173 -12.04 -26.00 -30.82
CA ARG A 173 -12.90 -25.06 -30.11
C ARG A 173 -12.47 -24.92 -28.64
N PRO A 174 -12.76 -23.82 -27.95
CA PRO A 174 -12.55 -23.74 -26.50
C PRO A 174 -13.24 -24.91 -25.80
N ALA A 175 -12.61 -25.46 -24.75
CA ALA A 175 -13.20 -26.53 -23.95
C ALA A 175 -14.60 -26.17 -23.46
N THR A 176 -15.48 -27.17 -23.37
CA THR A 176 -16.86 -26.99 -22.90
C THR A 176 -16.85 -26.50 -21.44
N ARG A 177 -17.77 -25.60 -21.09
CA ARG A 177 -17.88 -25.01 -19.75
C ARG A 177 -19.30 -25.27 -19.23
N PRO A 178 -19.48 -26.09 -18.19
CA PRO A 178 -20.79 -26.41 -17.67
C PRO A 178 -21.42 -25.19 -16.99
N SER A 179 -22.74 -25.05 -17.11
CA SER A 179 -23.50 -24.13 -16.27
C SER A 179 -23.56 -24.67 -14.84
N ILE A 180 -23.58 -23.79 -13.85
CA ILE A 180 -23.68 -24.18 -12.44
C ILE A 180 -25.06 -23.85 -11.90
N SER A 181 -25.58 -24.67 -10.99
CA SER A 181 -26.82 -24.40 -10.27
C SER A 181 -26.51 -24.14 -8.80
N ILE A 182 -26.83 -22.94 -8.31
CA ILE A 182 -26.64 -22.56 -6.90
C ILE A 182 -28.02 -22.20 -6.35
N GLY A 183 -28.49 -22.90 -5.31
CA GLY A 183 -29.79 -22.62 -4.68
C GLY A 183 -30.99 -22.73 -5.63
N GLY A 184 -30.95 -23.68 -6.55
CA GLY A 184 -32.00 -23.87 -7.56
C GLY A 184 -32.01 -22.86 -8.70
N GLN A 185 -31.09 -21.87 -8.70
CA GLN A 185 -30.91 -20.94 -9.82
C GLN A 185 -29.75 -21.38 -10.71
N GLN A 186 -30.03 -21.60 -12.00
CA GLN A 186 -28.98 -21.82 -12.99
C GLN A 186 -28.25 -20.51 -13.31
N THR A 187 -26.93 -20.58 -13.27
CA THR A 187 -26.02 -19.51 -13.70
C THR A 187 -25.22 -20.01 -14.90
N GLU A 188 -25.49 -19.44 -16.06
CA GLU A 188 -24.74 -19.75 -17.29
C GLU A 188 -23.29 -19.23 -17.21
N THR A 189 -22.38 -19.97 -17.83
CA THR A 189 -20.98 -19.55 -17.94
C THR A 189 -20.83 -18.46 -18.99
N LYS A 190 -20.29 -17.31 -18.57
CA LYS A 190 -20.05 -16.17 -19.45
C LYS A 190 -18.67 -16.28 -20.09
N ARG A 191 -18.58 -15.88 -21.37
CA ARG A 191 -17.30 -15.79 -22.08
C ARG A 191 -16.43 -14.66 -21.54
N THR A 192 -17.05 -13.52 -21.26
CA THR A 192 -16.41 -12.35 -20.65
C THR A 192 -17.28 -11.73 -19.56
N HIS A 193 -16.63 -11.19 -18.54
CA HIS A 193 -17.31 -10.52 -17.43
C HIS A 193 -16.41 -9.44 -16.81
N LYS A 194 -17.02 -8.35 -16.35
CA LYS A 194 -16.30 -7.25 -15.71
C LYS A 194 -16.22 -7.47 -14.21
N PHE A 195 -15.01 -7.63 -13.70
CA PHE A 195 -14.74 -7.78 -12.27
C PHE A 195 -13.79 -6.68 -11.78
N LEU A 196 -14.21 -5.94 -10.73
CA LEU A 196 -13.46 -4.81 -10.15
C LEU A 196 -12.93 -3.79 -11.19
N GLY A 197 -13.67 -3.58 -12.27
CA GLY A 197 -13.29 -2.65 -13.35
C GLY A 197 -12.46 -3.25 -14.49
N VAL A 198 -12.07 -4.52 -14.40
CA VAL A 198 -11.31 -5.24 -15.44
C VAL A 198 -12.23 -6.24 -16.15
N VAL A 199 -12.22 -6.23 -17.48
CA VAL A 199 -12.92 -7.23 -18.29
C VAL A 199 -12.07 -8.48 -18.37
N LEU A 200 -12.52 -9.55 -17.72
CA LEU A 200 -11.90 -10.86 -17.78
C LEU A 200 -12.54 -11.66 -18.91
N ASP A 201 -11.72 -12.38 -19.68
CA ASP A 201 -12.20 -13.41 -20.60
C ASP A 201 -11.85 -14.81 -20.10
N GLN A 202 -12.63 -15.79 -20.55
CA GLN A 202 -12.51 -17.20 -20.17
C GLN A 202 -11.15 -17.85 -20.48
N GLU A 203 -10.28 -17.21 -21.28
CA GLU A 203 -8.92 -17.68 -21.58
C GLU A 203 -7.83 -16.82 -20.93
N LEU A 204 -8.21 -15.78 -20.19
CA LEU A 204 -7.34 -14.75 -19.62
C LEU A 204 -6.34 -14.20 -20.64
N ARG A 205 -6.84 -13.84 -21.83
CA ARG A 205 -6.05 -13.20 -22.90
C ARG A 205 -6.12 -11.69 -22.89
N PHE A 206 -7.16 -11.12 -22.27
CA PHE A 206 -7.44 -9.71 -22.08
C PHE A 206 -7.65 -8.89 -23.36
N HIS A 207 -8.03 -9.53 -24.47
CA HIS A 207 -8.26 -8.82 -25.74
C HIS A 207 -9.39 -7.79 -25.63
N GLU A 208 -10.51 -8.16 -25.00
CA GLU A 208 -11.64 -7.25 -24.78
C GLU A 208 -11.27 -6.13 -23.80
N GLN A 209 -10.50 -6.44 -22.75
CA GLN A 209 -10.01 -5.42 -21.81
C GLN A 209 -9.13 -4.37 -22.50
N VAL A 210 -8.25 -4.78 -23.41
CA VAL A 210 -7.39 -3.84 -24.15
C VAL A 210 -8.23 -2.99 -25.10
N ALA A 211 -9.22 -3.58 -25.77
CA ALA A 211 -10.14 -2.81 -26.61
C ALA A 211 -10.93 -1.79 -25.78
N HIS A 212 -11.43 -2.19 -24.61
CA HIS A 212 -12.10 -1.31 -23.67
C HIS A 212 -11.18 -0.16 -23.19
N ALA A 213 -9.94 -0.47 -22.80
CA ALA A 213 -8.94 0.51 -22.38
C ALA A 213 -8.62 1.51 -23.49
N VAL A 214 -8.37 1.03 -24.72
CA VAL A 214 -8.09 1.87 -25.90
C VAL A 214 -9.28 2.76 -26.21
N GLY A 215 -10.51 2.24 -26.21
CA GLY A 215 -11.72 3.01 -26.45
C GLY A 215 -11.93 4.10 -25.39
N LYS A 216 -11.72 3.77 -24.11
CA LYS A 216 -11.81 4.72 -23.00
C LYS A 216 -10.75 5.83 -23.10
N GLY A 217 -9.50 5.46 -23.42
CA GLY A 217 -8.43 6.42 -23.67
C GLY A 217 -8.73 7.33 -24.86
N ALA A 218 -9.16 6.77 -25.98
CA ALA A 218 -9.50 7.52 -27.19
C ALA A 218 -10.66 8.50 -26.96
N SER A 219 -11.69 8.10 -26.20
CA SER A 219 -12.79 8.98 -25.81
C SER A 219 -12.29 10.21 -25.04
N TRP A 220 -11.43 10.00 -24.03
CA TRP A 220 -10.85 11.10 -23.28
C TRP A 220 -9.92 11.98 -24.12
N VAL A 221 -9.10 11.39 -25.00
CA VAL A 221 -8.23 12.17 -25.91
C VAL A 221 -9.07 13.00 -26.88
N SER A 222 -10.22 12.51 -27.34
CA SER A 222 -11.15 13.29 -28.15
C SER A 222 -11.68 14.51 -27.39
N GLN A 223 -12.00 14.36 -26.11
CA GLN A 223 -12.40 15.48 -25.25
C GLN A 223 -11.24 16.47 -25.03
N LEU A 224 -10.04 15.97 -24.74
CA LEU A 224 -8.83 16.80 -24.62
C LEU A 224 -8.59 17.62 -25.89
N LYS A 225 -8.75 17.00 -27.06
CA LYS A 225 -8.61 17.66 -28.36
C LYS A 225 -9.59 18.81 -28.57
N ARG A 226 -10.79 18.75 -28.01
CA ARG A 226 -11.77 19.85 -28.07
C ARG A 226 -11.32 21.07 -27.24
N LEU A 227 -10.57 20.84 -26.15
CA LEU A 227 -10.11 21.88 -25.23
C LEU A 227 -8.74 22.48 -25.63
N ALA A 228 -7.84 21.64 -26.16
CA ALA A 228 -6.47 22.01 -26.50
C ALA A 228 -6.34 22.54 -27.94
N LYS A 229 -7.24 23.44 -28.37
CA LYS A 229 -7.16 24.05 -29.72
C LYS A 229 -5.94 24.98 -29.84
N THR A 230 -5.32 25.01 -31.03
CA THR A 230 -4.14 25.86 -31.31
C THR A 230 -4.44 27.35 -31.19
N ASN A 231 -5.66 27.78 -31.50
CA ASN A 231 -6.14 29.14 -31.29
C ASN A 231 -7.31 29.15 -30.29
N GLY A 232 -7.24 30.01 -29.28
CA GLY A 232 -8.27 30.14 -28.22
C GLY A 232 -8.45 28.92 -27.31
N GLY A 233 -7.52 27.95 -27.36
CA GLY A 233 -7.56 26.75 -26.52
C GLY A 233 -6.67 26.83 -25.28
N MET A 234 -6.66 25.72 -24.52
CA MET A 234 -5.84 25.56 -23.32
C MET A 234 -4.35 25.50 -23.65
N ARG A 235 -3.51 26.09 -22.78
CA ARG A 235 -2.04 25.99 -22.87
C ARG A 235 -1.56 24.52 -22.83
N ASN A 236 -0.54 24.21 -23.63
CA ASN A 236 0.01 22.85 -23.80
C ASN A 236 0.40 22.17 -22.46
N GLY A 237 0.95 22.93 -21.51
CA GLY A 237 1.30 22.42 -20.19
C GLY A 237 0.11 21.85 -19.42
N PHE A 238 -1.04 22.53 -19.47
CA PHE A 238 -2.27 22.05 -18.84
C PHE A 238 -2.89 20.87 -19.61
N ALA A 239 -2.80 20.88 -20.95
CA ALA A 239 -3.24 19.73 -21.76
C ALA A 239 -2.45 18.46 -21.42
N ARG A 240 -1.13 18.59 -21.26
CA ARG A 240 -0.24 17.52 -20.79
C ARG A 240 -0.61 17.06 -19.38
N GLN A 241 -0.85 17.99 -18.47
CA GLN A 241 -1.26 17.67 -17.10
C GLN A 241 -2.58 16.90 -17.09
N LEU A 242 -3.58 17.32 -17.87
CA LEU A 242 -4.87 16.63 -17.97
C LEU A 242 -4.71 15.22 -18.56
N TYR A 243 -3.86 15.07 -19.59
CA TYR A 243 -3.53 13.76 -20.14
C TYR A 243 -2.94 12.82 -19.07
N GLN A 244 -1.95 13.29 -18.32
CA GLN A 244 -1.28 12.50 -17.28
C GLN A 244 -2.19 12.21 -16.08
N ALA A 245 -3.08 13.14 -15.71
CA ALA A 245 -3.93 13.03 -14.53
C ALA A 245 -5.23 12.24 -14.78
N VAL A 246 -5.77 12.28 -16.00
CA VAL A 246 -7.09 11.70 -16.31
C VAL A 246 -7.00 10.55 -17.30
N VAL A 247 -6.37 10.77 -18.45
CA VAL A 247 -6.36 9.81 -19.56
C VAL A 247 -5.56 8.57 -19.19
N ILE A 248 -4.33 8.79 -18.69
CA ILE A 248 -3.43 7.70 -18.30
C ILE A 248 -4.04 6.82 -17.21
N PRO A 249 -4.50 7.33 -16.04
CA PRO A 249 -5.07 6.46 -15.01
C PRO A 249 -6.35 5.77 -15.47
N SER A 250 -7.17 6.44 -16.30
CA SER A 250 -8.40 5.85 -16.83
C SER A 250 -8.15 4.70 -17.80
N MET A 251 -7.16 4.86 -18.69
CA MET A 251 -6.80 3.90 -19.73
C MET A 251 -5.97 2.73 -19.18
N LEU A 252 -5.05 3.01 -18.24
CA LEU A 252 -4.11 2.02 -17.70
C LEU A 252 -4.53 1.44 -16.35
N TYR A 253 -5.82 1.56 -16.00
CA TYR A 253 -6.36 0.98 -14.78
C TYR A 253 -6.09 -0.53 -14.72
N ALA A 254 -5.49 -0.99 -13.62
CA ALA A 254 -5.08 -2.37 -13.38
C ALA A 254 -4.19 -2.98 -14.50
N ALA A 255 -3.41 -2.16 -15.21
CA ALA A 255 -2.54 -2.64 -16.30
C ALA A 255 -1.51 -3.69 -15.85
N ASP A 256 -1.15 -3.71 -14.57
CA ASP A 256 -0.33 -4.74 -13.94
C ASP A 256 -0.97 -6.14 -13.93
N VAL A 257 -2.29 -6.24 -14.12
CA VAL A 257 -3.01 -7.51 -14.23
C VAL A 257 -3.07 -8.01 -15.67
N TRP A 258 -3.39 -7.13 -16.63
CA TRP A 258 -3.75 -7.53 -17.99
C TRP A 258 -2.72 -7.14 -19.08
N CYS A 259 -1.75 -6.28 -18.78
CA CYS A 259 -0.74 -5.81 -19.72
C CYS A 259 0.67 -6.11 -19.20
N THR A 260 1.24 -7.23 -19.62
CA THR A 260 2.58 -7.63 -19.16
C THR A 260 3.68 -6.93 -19.97
N PRO A 261 4.69 -6.34 -19.32
CA PRO A 261 5.84 -5.77 -20.01
C PRO A 261 6.85 -6.86 -20.38
N ASP A 262 7.79 -6.51 -21.25
CA ASP A 262 8.96 -7.35 -21.52
C ASP A 262 9.84 -7.44 -20.26
N ILE A 263 10.18 -8.65 -19.81
CA ILE A 263 11.02 -8.88 -18.63
C ILE A 263 12.37 -9.46 -19.03
N LYS A 264 13.46 -8.99 -18.41
CA LYS A 264 14.79 -9.59 -18.57
C LYS A 264 14.94 -10.72 -17.57
N THR A 265 15.39 -11.89 -18.01
CA THR A 265 15.75 -13.01 -17.15
C THR A 265 17.14 -12.81 -16.56
N LYS A 266 17.49 -13.63 -15.57
CA LYS A 266 18.84 -13.65 -14.97
C LYS A 266 19.93 -13.98 -15.99
N THR A 267 19.59 -14.68 -17.06
CA THR A 267 20.49 -15.04 -18.17
C THR A 267 20.61 -13.94 -19.23
N GLY A 268 20.00 -12.76 -19.01
CA GLY A 268 19.98 -11.66 -19.97
C GLY A 268 18.93 -11.77 -21.08
N ALA A 269 18.31 -12.95 -21.25
CA ALA A 269 17.27 -13.18 -22.25
C ALA A 269 16.01 -12.36 -21.94
N VAL A 270 15.33 -11.87 -22.99
CA VAL A 270 14.09 -11.10 -22.85
C VAL A 270 12.89 -12.02 -23.06
N VAL A 271 12.05 -12.15 -22.04
CA VAL A 271 10.72 -12.75 -22.19
C VAL A 271 9.77 -11.66 -22.67
N LYS A 272 9.26 -11.86 -23.90
CA LYS A 272 8.31 -10.95 -24.53
C LYS A 272 6.96 -10.97 -23.79
N GLY A 273 6.45 -9.79 -23.46
CA GLY A 273 5.13 -9.57 -22.88
C GLY A 273 4.10 -9.19 -23.95
N SER A 274 3.08 -8.43 -23.55
CA SER A 274 1.95 -8.01 -24.37
C SER A 274 2.28 -6.86 -25.33
N ARG A 275 3.32 -7.00 -26.18
CA ARG A 275 3.78 -5.94 -27.11
C ARG A 275 2.65 -5.40 -28.00
N GLY A 276 1.79 -6.28 -28.52
CA GLY A 276 0.65 -5.86 -29.33
C GLY A 276 -0.35 -4.96 -28.58
N PHE A 277 -0.52 -5.16 -27.26
CA PHE A 277 -1.40 -4.31 -26.44
C PHE A 277 -0.74 -2.95 -26.22
N ILE A 278 0.55 -2.95 -25.89
CA ILE A 278 1.34 -1.74 -25.71
C ILE A 278 1.33 -0.88 -26.99
N THR A 279 1.49 -1.49 -28.17
CA THR A 279 1.41 -0.78 -29.45
C THR A 279 0.05 -0.12 -29.67
N LYS A 280 -1.05 -0.80 -29.32
CA LYS A 280 -2.40 -0.21 -29.44
C LYS A 280 -2.59 0.98 -28.49
N LEU A 281 -2.12 0.87 -27.25
CA LEU A 281 -2.15 1.96 -26.27
C LEU A 281 -1.26 3.14 -26.69
N ALA A 282 -0.08 2.86 -27.25
CA ALA A 282 0.83 3.88 -27.76
C ALA A 282 0.23 4.71 -28.90
N ARG A 283 -0.66 4.12 -29.72
CA ARG A 283 -1.39 4.87 -30.75
C ARG A 283 -2.30 5.94 -30.15
N VAL A 284 -2.96 5.65 -29.02
CA VAL A 284 -3.78 6.63 -28.29
C VAL A 284 -2.90 7.75 -27.73
N GLN A 285 -1.75 7.39 -27.14
CA GLN A 285 -0.77 8.37 -26.66
C GLN A 285 -0.26 9.27 -27.79
N ARG A 286 0.07 8.72 -28.96
CA ARG A 286 0.48 9.50 -30.14
C ARG A 286 -0.53 10.60 -30.46
N THR A 287 -1.82 10.26 -30.50
CA THR A 287 -2.88 11.24 -30.80
C THR A 287 -2.91 12.36 -29.76
N ALA A 288 -2.70 12.04 -28.48
CA ALA A 288 -2.61 13.03 -27.42
C ALA A 288 -1.34 13.89 -27.55
N ALA A 289 -0.18 13.28 -27.82
CA ALA A 289 1.10 13.98 -27.94
C ALA A 289 1.12 14.97 -29.11
N ILE A 290 0.57 14.58 -30.27
CA ILE A 290 0.35 15.48 -31.42
C ILE A 290 -0.47 16.69 -30.98
N GLN A 291 -1.55 16.47 -30.22
CA GLN A 291 -2.42 17.54 -29.78
C GLN A 291 -1.77 18.46 -28.74
N ILE A 292 -0.99 17.89 -27.81
CA ILE A 292 -0.27 18.63 -26.77
C ILE A 292 0.80 19.52 -27.40
N LEU A 293 1.48 19.05 -28.44
CA LEU A 293 2.57 19.80 -29.08
C LEU A 293 2.11 20.69 -30.24
N GLY A 294 0.94 20.43 -30.81
CA GLY A 294 0.56 20.97 -32.12
C GLY A 294 1.41 20.41 -33.27
N GLY A 295 2.01 19.23 -33.10
CA GLY A 295 2.92 18.63 -34.06
C GLY A 295 2.22 18.08 -35.32
N TYR A 296 3.00 17.79 -36.37
CA TYR A 296 2.47 17.20 -37.59
C TYR A 296 2.09 15.72 -37.40
N ARG A 297 1.12 15.25 -38.19
CA ARG A 297 0.69 13.83 -38.16
C ARG A 297 1.77 12.85 -38.61
N THR A 298 2.78 13.33 -39.35
CA THR A 298 3.91 12.57 -39.86
C THR A 298 5.08 12.46 -38.87
N THR A 299 5.10 13.28 -37.81
CA THR A 299 6.20 13.29 -36.82
C THR A 299 6.34 11.93 -36.14
N PRO A 300 7.54 11.35 -35.99
CA PRO A 300 7.75 10.06 -35.31
C PRO A 300 7.22 10.02 -33.86
N ASN A 301 6.81 8.84 -33.39
CA ASN A 301 6.19 8.63 -32.07
C ASN A 301 7.12 8.98 -30.90
N ASP A 302 8.34 8.47 -30.98
CA ASP A 302 9.41 8.67 -30.02
C ASP A 302 9.78 10.15 -29.90
N THR A 303 9.89 10.86 -31.02
CA THR A 303 10.08 12.32 -31.05
C THR A 303 8.95 13.05 -30.33
N LEU A 304 7.68 12.71 -30.63
CA LEU A 304 6.52 13.32 -29.98
C LEU A 304 6.50 13.08 -28.47
N ASP A 305 6.76 11.85 -28.03
CA ASP A 305 6.78 11.50 -26.60
C ASP A 305 7.87 12.30 -25.86
N ILE A 306 9.07 12.42 -26.44
CA ILE A 306 10.19 13.16 -25.84
C ILE A 306 9.86 14.66 -25.73
N HIS A 307 9.41 15.29 -26.82
CA HIS A 307 9.10 16.72 -26.80
C HIS A 307 7.88 17.06 -25.93
N ALA A 308 6.92 16.15 -25.82
CA ALA A 308 5.76 16.30 -24.94
C ALA A 308 6.09 15.98 -23.47
N ASP A 309 7.34 15.59 -23.15
CA ASP A 309 7.76 15.11 -21.85
C ASP A 309 6.82 14.00 -21.33
N LEU A 310 6.52 13.04 -22.21
CA LEU A 310 5.72 11.85 -21.95
C LEU A 310 6.62 10.62 -21.95
N LEU A 311 6.40 9.72 -20.99
CA LEU A 311 7.07 8.43 -21.01
C LEU A 311 6.53 7.59 -22.16
N PRO A 312 7.38 6.91 -22.95
CA PRO A 312 6.91 5.93 -23.92
C PRO A 312 6.00 4.90 -23.26
N MET A 313 4.93 4.50 -23.94
CA MET A 313 3.88 3.63 -23.35
C MET A 313 4.44 2.35 -22.72
N ALA A 314 5.43 1.71 -23.36
CA ALA A 314 6.11 0.53 -22.81
C ALA A 314 6.78 0.81 -21.46
N THR A 315 7.43 1.97 -21.34
CA THR A 315 8.08 2.45 -20.12
C THR A 315 7.04 2.77 -19.03
N GLN A 316 5.91 3.35 -19.42
CA GLN A 316 4.83 3.67 -18.49
C GLN A 316 4.19 2.42 -17.88
N ILE A 317 3.88 1.40 -18.69
CA ILE A 317 3.41 0.10 -18.22
C ILE A 317 4.44 -0.55 -17.30
N ARG A 318 5.73 -0.54 -17.70
CA ARG A 318 6.81 -1.08 -16.86
C ARG A 318 6.89 -0.37 -15.50
N LYS A 319 6.74 0.96 -15.47
CA LYS A 319 6.69 1.76 -14.24
C LYS A 319 5.51 1.36 -13.35
N ILE A 320 4.32 1.13 -13.92
CA ILE A 320 3.14 0.66 -13.18
C ILE A 320 3.42 -0.72 -12.56
N CYS A 321 3.88 -1.69 -13.37
CA CYS A 321 4.20 -3.03 -12.89
C CYS A 321 5.29 -3.01 -11.82
N ALA A 322 6.36 -2.23 -12.00
CA ALA A 322 7.45 -2.11 -11.02
C ALA A 322 6.96 -1.52 -9.70
N ARG A 323 6.08 -0.51 -9.73
CA ARG A 323 5.45 0.06 -8.53
C ARG A 323 4.56 -0.95 -7.83
N SER A 324 3.74 -1.71 -8.56
CA SER A 324 2.91 -2.77 -7.97
C SER A 324 3.76 -3.87 -7.35
N ALA A 325 4.81 -4.31 -8.04
CA ALA A 325 5.74 -5.30 -7.52
C ALA A 325 6.47 -4.81 -6.25
N ALA A 326 6.92 -3.55 -6.24
CA ALA A 326 7.51 -2.93 -5.06
C ALA A 326 6.53 -2.91 -3.88
N ARG A 327 5.29 -2.46 -4.10
CA ARG A 327 4.26 -2.47 -3.07
C ARG A 327 4.05 -3.86 -2.48
N ILE A 328 3.93 -4.88 -3.35
CA ILE A 328 3.73 -6.27 -2.92
C ILE A 328 4.95 -6.80 -2.15
N ALA A 329 6.16 -6.45 -2.58
CA ALA A 329 7.39 -6.88 -1.93
C ALA A 329 7.61 -6.23 -0.55
N ALA A 330 7.10 -5.01 -0.35
CA ALA A 330 7.12 -4.28 0.91
C ALA A 330 6.01 -4.71 1.90
N LEU A 331 5.09 -5.59 1.50
CA LEU A 331 4.00 -6.02 2.39
C LEU A 331 4.54 -6.79 3.61
N PRO A 332 3.85 -6.71 4.77
CA PRO A 332 4.16 -7.51 5.93
C PRO A 332 4.14 -9.02 5.64
N PRO A 333 4.95 -9.83 6.35
CA PRO A 333 4.97 -11.28 6.19
C PRO A 333 3.60 -11.95 6.31
N GLU A 334 2.72 -11.40 7.13
CA GLU A 334 1.37 -11.89 7.44
C GLU A 334 0.38 -11.62 6.30
N HIS A 335 0.74 -10.77 5.34
CA HIS A 335 -0.16 -10.42 4.25
C HIS A 335 -0.36 -11.62 3.29
N PRO A 336 -1.61 -12.00 2.93
CA PRO A 336 -1.90 -13.22 2.16
C PRO A 336 -1.23 -13.28 0.79
N ILE A 337 -1.01 -12.12 0.15
CA ILE A 337 -0.34 -12.02 -1.16
C ILE A 337 1.20 -12.24 -1.07
N ARG A 338 1.81 -12.09 0.11
CA ARG A 338 3.28 -12.14 0.26
C ARG A 338 3.86 -13.48 -0.18
N GLY A 339 3.29 -14.59 0.28
CA GLY A 339 3.70 -15.95 -0.09
C GLY A 339 3.59 -16.23 -1.59
N PRO A 340 2.42 -16.05 -2.22
CA PRO A 340 2.24 -16.16 -3.68
C PRO A 340 3.21 -15.28 -4.48
N ALA A 341 3.47 -14.04 -4.03
CA ALA A 341 4.38 -13.13 -4.71
C ALA A 341 5.85 -13.57 -4.62
N GLN A 342 6.29 -14.11 -3.48
CA GLN A 342 7.63 -14.70 -3.35
C GLN A 342 7.80 -15.90 -4.28
N LYS A 343 6.79 -16.76 -4.39
CA LYS A 343 6.79 -17.88 -5.34
C LYS A 343 6.87 -17.37 -6.78
N ALA A 344 6.06 -16.37 -7.13
CA ALA A 344 6.02 -15.77 -8.47
C ALA A 344 7.29 -14.98 -8.85
N ALA A 345 8.08 -14.53 -7.86
CA ALA A 345 9.39 -13.92 -8.11
C ALA A 345 10.37 -14.91 -8.78
N LYS A 346 10.14 -16.23 -8.64
CA LYS A 346 10.79 -17.24 -9.48
C LYS A 346 10.03 -17.37 -10.79
N LEU A 347 10.64 -16.89 -11.88
CA LEU A 347 10.04 -17.02 -13.20
C LEU A 347 9.98 -18.51 -13.63
N VAL A 348 8.76 -19.01 -13.83
CA VAL A 348 8.50 -20.38 -14.31
C VAL A 348 8.65 -20.50 -15.83
N LYS A 349 8.93 -21.71 -16.32
CA LYS A 349 9.07 -21.99 -17.77
C LYS A 349 7.73 -21.93 -18.50
N ARG A 350 6.67 -22.52 -17.92
CA ARG A 350 5.32 -22.63 -18.49
C ARG A 350 4.28 -22.01 -17.55
N HIS A 351 3.08 -21.71 -18.06
CA HIS A 351 1.94 -21.20 -17.28
C HIS A 351 2.25 -19.95 -16.43
N ARG A 352 2.98 -18.99 -17.02
CA ARG A 352 3.30 -17.72 -16.34
C ARG A 352 2.03 -16.90 -16.11
N ALA A 353 1.63 -16.78 -14.86
CA ALA A 353 0.61 -15.82 -14.42
C ALA A 353 1.12 -14.37 -14.50
N PRO A 354 0.23 -13.36 -14.58
CA PRO A 354 0.61 -11.94 -14.58
C PRO A 354 1.54 -11.54 -13.42
N LEU A 355 1.34 -12.13 -12.24
CA LEU A 355 2.17 -11.88 -11.06
C LEU A 355 3.66 -12.21 -11.30
N HIS A 356 3.98 -13.22 -12.13
CA HIS A 356 5.38 -13.52 -12.48
C HIS A 356 6.03 -12.40 -13.29
N TYR A 357 5.27 -11.77 -14.19
CA TYR A 357 5.75 -10.65 -14.99
C TYR A 357 5.90 -9.39 -14.14
N VAL A 358 4.93 -9.12 -13.27
CA VAL A 358 4.98 -8.02 -12.30
C VAL A 358 6.21 -8.16 -11.41
N MET A 359 6.37 -9.29 -10.71
CA MET A 359 7.53 -9.51 -9.84
C MET A 359 8.86 -9.53 -10.62
N GLY A 360 8.86 -10.02 -11.86
CA GLY A 360 10.03 -9.97 -12.75
C GLY A 360 10.45 -8.56 -13.15
N THR A 361 9.56 -7.55 -13.05
CA THR A 361 9.91 -6.16 -13.41
C THR A 361 10.86 -5.48 -12.44
N LEU A 362 10.88 -5.89 -11.16
CA LEU A 362 11.79 -5.35 -10.15
C LEU A 362 13.26 -5.62 -10.47
N GLY A 363 13.55 -6.71 -11.20
CA GLY A 363 14.92 -7.13 -11.48
C GLY A 363 15.71 -7.59 -10.25
N VAL A 364 15.09 -7.57 -9.06
CA VAL A 364 15.68 -7.99 -7.78
C VAL A 364 14.95 -9.23 -7.28
N ASP A 365 15.72 -10.22 -6.81
CA ASP A 365 15.14 -11.40 -6.16
C ASP A 365 14.77 -11.05 -4.71
N VAL A 366 13.50 -10.66 -4.51
CA VAL A 366 12.94 -10.25 -3.20
C VAL A 366 12.95 -11.35 -2.13
N ARG A 367 13.39 -12.57 -2.48
CA ARG A 367 13.64 -13.67 -1.54
C ARG A 367 15.04 -13.65 -0.96
N LYS A 368 16.00 -13.05 -1.70
CA LYS A 368 17.42 -13.00 -1.32
C LYS A 368 17.81 -11.65 -0.72
N LYS A 369 17.14 -10.58 -1.11
CA LYS A 369 17.39 -9.24 -0.58
C LYS A 369 16.35 -8.90 0.47
N LYS A 370 16.79 -8.53 1.68
CA LYS A 370 15.90 -8.00 2.72
C LYS A 370 15.42 -6.62 2.28
N VAL A 371 14.12 -6.55 2.05
CA VAL A 371 13.40 -5.37 1.59
C VAL A 371 12.68 -4.78 2.80
N GLU A 372 12.60 -3.46 2.89
CA GLU A 372 11.83 -2.81 3.97
C GLU A 372 10.36 -3.27 3.95
N THR A 373 9.80 -3.49 5.14
CA THR A 373 8.37 -3.73 5.31
C THR A 373 7.67 -2.39 5.53
N ILE A 374 6.61 -2.14 4.76
CA ILE A 374 5.76 -0.95 4.89
C ILE A 374 4.39 -1.41 5.37
N ASP A 375 4.10 -1.12 6.64
CA ASP A 375 2.79 -1.36 7.23
C ASP A 375 1.77 -0.40 6.62
N VAL A 376 0.68 -0.95 6.08
CA VAL A 376 -0.40 -0.15 5.47
C VAL A 376 -1.08 0.73 6.52
N VAL A 377 -1.20 0.20 7.75
CA VAL A 377 -1.71 0.91 8.93
C VAL A 377 -0.61 0.85 9.99
N ARG A 378 0.11 1.96 10.15
CA ARG A 378 1.26 2.03 11.05
C ARG A 378 0.87 2.39 12.48
N LYS A 379 -0.05 3.34 12.65
CA LYS A 379 -0.53 3.84 13.93
C LYS A 379 -2.06 3.88 13.92
N PRO A 380 -2.72 3.73 15.09
CA PRO A 380 -4.16 3.85 15.17
C PRO A 380 -4.62 5.31 14.91
N PRO A 381 -5.90 5.55 14.57
CA PRO A 381 -6.40 6.87 14.20
C PRO A 381 -6.33 7.93 15.32
N ASP A 382 -6.27 7.50 16.57
CA ASP A 382 -6.15 8.32 17.78
C ASP A 382 -4.70 8.52 18.23
N TRP A 383 -3.73 8.08 17.44
CA TRP A 383 -2.32 8.25 17.77
C TRP A 383 -1.89 9.72 17.67
N GLU A 384 -1.25 10.21 18.72
CA GLU A 384 -0.60 11.51 18.77
C GLU A 384 0.91 11.36 18.89
N CYS A 385 1.66 12.34 18.35
CA CYS A 385 3.11 12.33 18.44
C CYS A 385 3.52 12.56 19.91
N PRO A 386 4.35 11.69 20.53
CA PRO A 386 4.69 11.79 21.95
C PRO A 386 5.69 12.92 22.26
N VAL A 387 6.02 13.76 21.30
CA VAL A 387 6.98 14.86 21.43
C VAL A 387 6.49 16.09 20.69
N GLU A 388 6.80 17.24 21.27
CA GLU A 388 6.59 18.54 20.62
C GLU A 388 7.62 18.71 19.48
N VAL A 389 7.11 18.83 18.26
CA VAL A 389 7.90 19.06 17.03
C VAL A 389 7.62 20.46 16.52
N THR A 390 8.63 21.33 16.51
CA THR A 390 8.49 22.72 16.06
C THR A 390 9.23 22.94 14.75
N ILE A 391 8.51 23.30 13.69
CA ILE A 391 9.10 23.71 12.41
C ILE A 391 8.81 25.20 12.25
N ASP A 392 9.83 26.02 12.48
CA ASP A 392 9.72 27.48 12.35
C ASP A 392 9.54 27.88 10.87
N GLY A 393 8.70 28.90 10.63
CA GLY A 393 8.36 29.33 9.27
C GLY A 393 9.46 30.15 8.60
N ARG A 394 10.34 30.75 9.41
CA ARG A 394 11.48 31.57 8.96
C ARG A 394 12.76 31.18 9.68
N LYS A 395 13.89 31.45 9.04
CA LYS A 395 15.23 31.12 9.57
C LYS A 395 15.56 31.94 10.82
N GLU A 396 15.14 33.19 10.85
CA GLU A 396 15.38 34.13 11.95
C GLU A 396 14.74 33.65 13.25
N GLU A 397 13.52 33.10 13.17
CA GLU A 397 12.79 32.53 14.32
C GLU A 397 13.53 31.32 14.90
N ALA A 398 14.05 30.44 14.04
CA ALA A 398 14.84 29.29 14.46
C ALA A 398 16.17 29.72 15.14
N MET A 399 16.80 30.78 14.64
CA MET A 399 18.02 31.34 15.22
C MET A 399 17.76 31.99 16.59
N GLU A 400 16.66 32.72 16.74
CA GLU A 400 16.25 33.30 18.02
C GLU A 400 15.96 32.21 19.06
N ARG A 401 15.24 31.16 18.65
CA ARG A 401 14.98 29.98 19.49
C ARG A 401 16.27 29.30 19.95
N GLU A 402 17.25 29.15 19.06
CA GLU A 402 18.55 28.57 19.40
C GLU A 402 19.30 29.43 20.42
N ARG A 403 19.28 30.77 20.26
CA ARG A 403 19.89 31.70 21.24
C ARG A 403 19.20 31.64 22.60
N ALA A 404 17.87 31.52 22.61
CA ALA A 404 17.05 31.44 23.82
C ALA A 404 16.96 30.02 24.42
N ASN A 405 17.70 29.05 23.89
CA ASN A 405 17.58 27.65 24.31
C ASN A 405 18.28 27.40 25.67
N GLU A 406 17.53 27.30 26.75
CA GLU A 406 18.05 27.05 28.10
C GLU A 406 18.05 25.56 28.53
N ALA A 407 17.93 24.63 27.58
CA ALA A 407 17.91 23.21 27.92
C ALA A 407 19.23 22.73 28.53
N ASP A 408 19.16 21.84 29.53
CA ASP A 408 20.34 21.28 30.19
C ASP A 408 21.25 20.52 29.19
N VAL A 409 20.62 19.94 28.15
CA VAL A 409 21.28 19.19 27.09
C VAL A 409 20.76 19.61 25.72
N ARG A 410 21.68 19.88 24.79
CA ARG A 410 21.37 20.15 23.39
C ARG A 410 21.98 19.08 22.49
N VAL A 411 21.16 18.43 21.68
CA VAL A 411 21.59 17.40 20.74
C VAL A 411 21.38 17.90 19.32
N TYR A 412 22.37 17.74 18.47
CA TYR A 412 22.26 18.01 17.04
C TYR A 412 22.48 16.73 16.27
N THR A 413 21.64 16.49 15.26
CA THR A 413 21.66 15.25 14.48
C THR A 413 21.67 15.56 13.01
N ASP A 414 22.46 14.81 12.26
CA ASP A 414 22.52 14.95 10.81
C ASP A 414 22.78 13.61 10.12
N GLY A 415 22.35 13.51 8.87
CA GLY A 415 22.65 12.43 7.94
C GLY A 415 23.17 13.01 6.63
N SER A 416 24.32 12.51 6.15
CA SER A 416 24.99 13.07 4.98
C SER A 416 25.37 11.99 3.99
N GLY A 417 25.03 12.22 2.71
CA GLY A 417 25.56 11.47 1.58
C GLY A 417 26.90 12.09 1.18
N TYR A 418 27.99 11.33 1.35
CA TYR A 418 29.34 11.82 1.10
C TYR A 418 30.21 10.73 0.47
N LYS A 419 30.86 11.08 -0.65
CA LYS A 419 31.71 10.18 -1.44
C LYS A 419 31.02 8.84 -1.80
N GLY A 420 29.71 8.88 -2.11
CA GLY A 420 28.93 7.71 -2.53
C GLY A 420 28.48 6.80 -1.39
N LYS A 421 28.64 7.23 -0.13
CA LYS A 421 28.21 6.52 1.08
C LYS A 421 27.32 7.41 1.94
N VAL A 422 26.43 6.81 2.71
CA VAL A 422 25.57 7.53 3.65
C VAL A 422 26.06 7.31 5.08
N GLY A 423 26.38 8.41 5.76
CA GLY A 423 26.72 8.44 7.17
C GLY A 423 25.68 9.20 7.99
N ALA A 424 25.58 8.87 9.27
CA ALA A 424 24.72 9.53 10.24
C ALA A 424 25.49 9.85 11.51
N ALA A 425 25.17 10.96 12.16
CA ALA A 425 25.78 11.33 13.42
C ALA A 425 24.82 12.06 14.35
N ALA A 426 25.14 11.99 15.64
CA ALA A 426 24.53 12.81 16.68
C ALA A 426 25.62 13.37 17.60
N VAL A 427 25.46 14.62 18.00
CA VAL A 427 26.38 15.35 18.88
C VAL A 427 25.60 15.92 20.04
N LEU A 428 26.01 15.61 21.28
CA LEU A 428 25.39 16.09 22.51
C LEU A 428 26.30 17.10 23.21
N TYR A 429 25.74 18.25 23.54
CA TYR A 429 26.34 19.32 24.35
C TYR A 429 25.64 19.41 25.71
N ARG A 430 26.44 19.59 26.77
CA ARG A 430 25.96 19.77 28.16
C ARG A 430 26.88 20.74 28.90
N GLY A 431 26.48 22.01 28.98
CA GLY A 431 27.33 23.08 29.53
C GLY A 431 28.72 23.11 28.88
N PHE A 432 29.78 23.24 29.69
CA PHE A 432 31.17 23.27 29.24
C PHE A 432 31.83 21.88 29.11
N ARG A 433 31.05 20.79 29.16
CA ARG A 433 31.60 19.43 29.01
C ARG A 433 32.00 19.16 27.57
N GLN A 434 32.98 18.28 27.38
CA GLN A 434 33.36 17.79 26.05
C GLN A 434 32.16 17.15 25.34
N PRO A 435 31.85 17.55 24.09
CA PRO A 435 30.68 17.03 23.39
C PRO A 435 30.79 15.54 23.11
N LYS A 436 29.72 14.80 23.40
CA LYS A 436 29.64 13.36 23.13
C LYS A 436 29.14 13.16 21.71
N VAL A 437 29.76 12.23 20.98
CA VAL A 437 29.48 12.00 19.55
C VAL A 437 29.20 10.53 19.30
N LEU A 438 28.11 10.23 18.59
CA LEU A 438 27.86 8.93 17.99
C LEU A 438 27.84 9.05 16.47
N ARG A 439 28.38 8.04 15.79
CA ARG A 439 28.48 7.96 14.32
C ARG A 439 28.07 6.58 13.85
N LYS A 440 27.29 6.52 12.77
CA LYS A 440 26.88 5.27 12.10
C LYS A 440 27.12 5.39 10.59
N LEU A 441 27.75 4.39 9.99
CA LEU A 441 27.80 4.20 8.54
C LEU A 441 26.62 3.33 8.14
N LEU A 442 25.77 3.82 7.24
CA LEU A 442 24.62 3.06 6.77
C LEU A 442 25.00 2.13 5.62
N GLY A 443 25.78 2.64 4.66
CA GLY A 443 26.19 1.89 3.48
C GLY A 443 26.38 2.80 2.28
N THR A 444 26.15 2.28 1.07
CA THR A 444 26.29 3.06 -0.18
C THR A 444 25.05 3.92 -0.45
N GLU A 445 25.19 5.02 -1.19
CA GLU A 445 24.04 5.84 -1.66
C GLU A 445 23.12 5.11 -2.64
N LYS A 446 23.55 3.96 -3.17
CA LYS A 446 22.71 3.05 -3.98
C LYS A 446 21.78 2.21 -3.11
N GLU A 447 22.11 2.07 -1.84
CA GLU A 447 21.41 1.22 -0.89
C GLU A 447 20.66 2.04 0.15
N HIS A 448 21.19 3.19 0.57
CA HIS A 448 20.58 4.03 1.60
C HIS A 448 20.39 5.47 1.13
N THR A 449 19.37 6.11 1.66
CA THR A 449 19.07 7.53 1.40
C THR A 449 19.62 8.43 2.49
N VAL A 450 19.87 9.69 2.14
CA VAL A 450 20.17 10.75 3.12
C VAL A 450 19.07 10.82 4.18
N PHE A 451 17.80 10.66 3.79
CA PHE A 451 16.66 10.57 4.71
C PHE A 451 16.79 9.47 5.77
N GLU A 452 17.22 8.27 5.38
CA GLU A 452 17.52 7.21 6.36
C GLU A 452 18.68 7.61 7.26
N GLY A 453 19.71 8.25 6.71
CA GLY A 453 20.82 8.82 7.48
C GLY A 453 20.34 9.80 8.56
N GLU A 454 19.48 10.74 8.19
CA GLU A 454 18.92 11.74 9.11
C GLU A 454 18.07 11.08 10.21
N CYS A 455 17.23 10.09 9.85
CA CYS A 455 16.48 9.31 10.83
C CYS A 455 17.41 8.53 11.78
N VAL A 456 18.48 7.92 11.26
CA VAL A 456 19.48 7.23 12.09
C VAL A 456 20.19 8.23 13.00
N GLY A 457 20.51 9.43 12.53
CA GLY A 457 21.05 10.52 13.34
C GLY A 457 20.16 10.81 14.55
N GLN A 458 18.84 10.90 14.34
CA GLN A 458 17.87 11.07 15.42
C GLN A 458 17.85 9.90 16.40
N ILE A 459 17.94 8.64 15.92
CA ILE A 459 18.05 7.45 16.78
C ILE A 459 19.31 7.54 17.66
N LEU A 460 20.44 7.94 17.09
CA LEU A 460 21.69 8.15 17.83
C LEU A 460 21.54 9.28 18.87
N GLY A 461 20.82 10.35 18.50
CA GLY A 461 20.52 11.45 19.41
C GLY A 461 19.69 11.01 20.62
N MET A 462 18.63 10.22 20.39
CA MET A 462 17.82 9.66 21.48
C MET A 462 18.67 8.76 22.39
N GLU A 463 19.57 7.96 21.83
CA GLU A 463 20.47 7.12 22.62
C GLU A 463 21.44 7.94 23.48
N LEU A 464 21.96 9.06 22.96
CA LEU A 464 22.80 9.97 23.74
C LEU A 464 22.03 10.58 24.93
N ILE A 465 20.78 11.02 24.71
CA ILE A 465 19.92 11.56 25.77
C ILE A 465 19.63 10.49 26.82
N ARG A 466 19.30 9.27 26.38
CA ARG A 466 19.01 8.14 27.27
C ARG A 466 20.16 7.83 28.22
N ARG A 467 21.42 8.01 27.78
CA ARG A 467 22.63 7.78 28.58
C ARG A 467 22.96 8.90 29.56
N GLU A 468 22.43 10.11 29.37
CA GLU A 468 22.65 11.21 30.30
C GLU A 468 21.77 11.04 31.54
N LEU A 469 22.30 11.28 32.74
CA LEU A 469 21.52 11.28 33.99
C LEU A 469 21.33 12.71 34.51
N GLY A 470 20.25 12.92 35.28
CA GLY A 470 19.98 14.20 35.95
C GLY A 470 19.77 15.35 34.97
N ILE A 471 18.99 15.12 33.92
CA ILE A 471 18.53 16.16 33.00
C ILE A 471 17.09 16.51 33.35
N ARG A 472 16.70 17.79 33.22
CA ARG A 472 15.32 18.29 33.36
C ARG A 472 14.73 18.56 31.98
N ALA A 473 15.52 19.11 31.06
CA ALA A 473 15.11 19.39 29.69
C ALA A 473 16.24 19.08 28.69
N ALA A 474 15.87 18.51 27.54
CA ALA A 474 16.72 18.22 26.41
C ALA A 474 16.07 18.69 25.11
N THR A 475 16.86 19.25 24.21
CA THR A 475 16.40 19.71 22.89
C THR A 475 17.18 19.02 21.78
N VAL A 476 16.50 18.69 20.69
CA VAL A 476 17.08 18.00 19.54
C VAL A 476 16.90 18.88 18.31
N GLY A 477 18.00 19.42 17.80
CA GLY A 477 18.06 20.20 16.57
C GLY A 477 18.35 19.31 15.36
N THR A 478 17.57 19.48 14.30
CA THR A 478 17.76 18.81 13.00
C THR A 478 17.34 19.74 11.87
N ASP A 479 18.06 19.73 10.76
CA ASP A 479 17.71 20.48 9.55
C ASP A 479 16.74 19.75 8.63
N ASN A 480 16.51 18.46 8.89
CA ASN A 480 15.62 17.61 8.12
C ASN A 480 14.12 17.84 8.42
N GLN A 481 13.53 18.83 7.75
CA GLN A 481 12.09 19.08 7.83
C GLN A 481 11.25 17.87 7.42
N ALA A 482 11.72 17.07 6.45
CA ALA A 482 10.99 15.88 6.00
C ALA A 482 10.93 14.80 7.09
N GLY A 483 12.02 14.59 7.82
CA GLY A 483 12.07 13.68 8.97
C GLY A 483 11.18 14.14 10.12
N MET A 484 11.14 15.44 10.38
CA MET A 484 10.24 16.04 11.38
C MET A 484 8.77 15.91 11.00
N GLN A 485 8.42 16.21 9.75
CA GLN A 485 7.07 15.99 9.22
C GLN A 485 6.71 14.50 9.24
N ALA A 486 7.68 13.63 8.96
CA ALA A 486 7.49 12.21 9.08
C ALA A 486 7.19 11.83 10.54
N LEU A 487 7.83 12.38 11.57
CA LEU A 487 7.46 12.06 12.96
C LEU A 487 5.97 12.35 13.26
N MET A 488 5.41 13.42 12.69
CA MET A 488 4.02 13.83 12.90
C MET A 488 2.99 13.06 12.05
N ASN A 489 3.40 12.42 10.94
CA ASN A 489 2.47 11.81 9.99
C ASN A 489 2.26 10.31 10.24
N PRO A 490 1.15 9.82 10.80
CA PRO A 490 0.96 8.38 11.09
C PRO A 490 0.88 7.48 9.84
N GLY A 491 0.84 8.04 8.63
CA GLY A 491 0.71 7.29 7.39
C GLY A 491 1.91 6.41 7.00
N PRO A 492 1.70 5.50 6.03
CA PRO A 492 2.76 4.64 5.49
C PRO A 492 3.78 5.44 4.66
N GLY A 493 5.03 4.97 4.63
CA GLY A 493 6.10 5.59 3.85
C GLY A 493 7.38 4.75 3.82
N THR A 494 8.35 5.16 3.01
CA THR A 494 9.69 4.57 2.95
C THR A 494 10.52 5.03 4.16
N GLY A 495 11.40 4.18 4.70
CA GLY A 495 12.22 4.51 5.88
C GLY A 495 11.41 4.64 7.18
N ARG A 496 10.12 4.28 7.17
CA ARG A 496 9.20 4.52 8.28
C ARG A 496 9.52 3.72 9.53
N TYR A 497 10.10 2.54 9.35
CA TYR A 497 10.61 1.70 10.43
C TYR A 497 11.72 2.39 11.25
N LEU A 498 12.51 3.29 10.64
CA LEU A 498 13.49 4.10 11.36
C LEU A 498 12.80 5.17 12.19
N VAL A 499 11.77 5.81 11.62
CA VAL A 499 10.97 6.79 12.37
C VAL A 499 10.23 6.12 13.54
N ASP A 500 9.80 4.86 13.41
CA ASP A 500 9.27 4.09 14.54
C ASP A 500 10.31 3.84 15.62
N GLN A 501 11.57 3.60 15.25
CA GLN A 501 12.66 3.50 16.22
C GLN A 501 12.94 4.83 16.93
N VAL A 502 12.85 5.97 16.23
CA VAL A 502 12.93 7.31 16.85
C VAL A 502 11.80 7.48 17.87
N ILE A 503 10.56 7.22 17.46
CA ILE A 503 9.38 7.31 18.35
C ILE A 503 9.51 6.37 19.55
N ALA A 504 9.94 5.13 19.35
CA ALA A 504 10.18 4.19 20.45
C ALA A 504 11.31 4.65 21.38
N GLY A 505 12.34 5.31 20.85
CA GLY A 505 13.40 5.96 21.63
C GLY A 505 12.86 7.08 22.51
N ILE A 506 12.03 7.97 21.93
CA ILE A 506 11.33 9.04 22.64
C ILE A 506 10.45 8.46 23.75
N GLU A 507 9.57 7.51 23.42
CA GLU A 507 8.67 6.88 24.40
C GLU A 507 9.43 6.25 25.57
N LYS A 508 10.59 5.62 25.33
CA LYS A 508 11.42 5.05 26.39
C LYS A 508 11.97 6.14 27.33
N ILE A 509 12.40 7.28 26.79
CA ILE A 509 12.89 8.38 27.61
C ILE A 509 11.73 9.02 28.37
N THR A 510 10.61 9.26 27.69
CA THR A 510 9.38 9.82 28.27
C THR A 510 8.81 8.96 29.40
N ARG A 511 8.76 7.62 29.24
CA ARG A 511 8.28 6.72 30.31
C ARG A 511 9.17 6.71 31.54
N THR A 512 10.49 6.91 31.36
CA THR A 512 11.44 6.87 32.47
C THR A 512 11.60 8.22 33.17
N ARG A 513 11.25 9.34 32.50
CA ARG A 513 11.59 10.69 32.99
C ARG A 513 10.50 11.77 32.82
N GLY A 514 9.35 11.43 32.22
CA GLY A 514 8.23 12.34 31.97
C GLY A 514 8.22 13.00 30.58
N GLU A 515 7.03 13.42 30.13
CA GLU A 515 6.75 13.94 28.77
C GLU A 515 7.38 15.31 28.46
N ARG A 516 7.58 16.16 29.46
CA ARG A 516 7.97 17.58 29.25
C ARG A 516 9.48 17.78 29.07
N GLN A 517 10.23 16.71 28.83
CA GLN A 517 11.69 16.72 28.90
C GLN A 517 12.38 16.74 27.53
N ILE A 518 11.69 16.39 26.43
CA ILE A 518 12.30 16.40 25.10
C ILE A 518 11.50 17.30 24.16
N ARG A 519 12.19 18.17 23.42
CA ARG A 519 11.62 18.93 22.29
C ARG A 519 12.47 18.73 21.04
N ILE A 520 11.83 18.59 19.89
CA ILE A 520 12.51 18.51 18.59
C ILE A 520 12.18 19.78 17.81
N TYR A 521 13.20 20.46 17.32
CA TYR A 521 13.04 21.72 16.60
C TYR A 521 13.88 21.72 15.33
N TRP A 522 13.39 22.46 14.34
CA TRP A 522 14.08 22.62 13.08
C TRP A 522 15.25 23.57 13.27
N THR A 523 16.40 23.20 12.72
CA THR A 523 17.63 23.99 12.77
C THR A 523 18.06 24.28 11.34
N PRO A 524 18.19 25.54 10.91
CA PRO A 524 18.53 25.83 9.52
C PRO A 524 19.94 25.32 9.17
N ALA A 525 20.05 24.67 8.01
CA ALA A 525 21.32 24.23 7.47
C ALA A 525 22.19 25.42 7.03
N HIS A 526 23.50 25.33 7.25
CA HIS A 526 24.53 26.29 6.81
C HIS A 526 24.42 27.74 7.34
N GLU A 527 23.71 27.96 8.44
CA GLU A 527 23.57 29.28 9.08
C GLU A 527 24.57 29.51 10.24
N GLY A 528 25.69 28.78 10.28
CA GLY A 528 26.72 29.00 11.30
C GLY A 528 26.42 28.45 12.70
N ILE A 529 25.38 27.63 12.88
CA ILE A 529 25.05 27.04 14.18
C ILE A 529 26.10 25.97 14.52
N PRO A 530 26.97 26.18 15.54
CA PRO A 530 28.16 25.34 15.73
C PRO A 530 27.84 23.86 15.98
N GLY A 531 26.72 23.58 16.65
CA GLY A 531 26.25 22.22 16.91
C GLY A 531 25.79 21.49 15.64
N ASN A 532 25.01 22.17 14.79
CA ASN A 532 24.52 21.62 13.53
C ASN A 532 25.67 21.35 12.55
N GLU A 533 26.57 22.32 12.37
CA GLU A 533 27.74 22.14 11.52
C GLU A 533 28.67 21.01 12.00
N ARG A 534 28.76 20.82 13.33
CA ARG A 534 29.53 19.71 13.87
C ARG A 534 28.83 18.38 13.56
N ALA A 535 27.51 18.29 13.68
CA ALA A 535 26.78 17.08 13.31
C ALA A 535 27.02 16.70 11.84
N ASP A 536 26.97 17.66 10.91
CA ASP A 536 27.27 17.45 9.48
C ASP A 536 28.70 16.95 9.24
N ARG A 537 29.70 17.59 9.86
CA ARG A 537 31.10 17.12 9.78
C ARG A 537 31.24 15.69 10.32
N GLU A 538 30.57 15.36 11.42
CA GLU A 538 30.64 14.02 12.01
C GLU A 538 29.88 12.97 11.17
N ALA A 539 28.80 13.35 10.49
CA ALA A 539 28.09 12.48 9.55
C ALA A 539 28.94 12.18 8.31
N LYS A 540 29.64 13.18 7.76
CA LYS A 540 30.63 12.99 6.69
C LYS A 540 31.78 12.09 7.12
N ARG A 541 32.30 12.24 8.34
CA ARG A 541 33.31 11.33 8.91
C ARG A 541 32.78 9.91 9.06
N ALA A 542 31.51 9.73 9.42
CA ALA A 542 30.86 8.43 9.47
C ALA A 542 30.81 7.78 8.07
N ALA A 543 30.47 8.54 7.03
CA ALA A 543 30.48 8.09 5.64
C ALA A 543 31.89 7.66 5.17
N GLU A 544 32.94 8.30 5.68
CA GLU A 544 34.34 7.90 5.48
C GLU A 544 34.77 6.65 6.27
N GLY A 545 33.87 6.05 7.06
CA GLY A 545 34.10 4.81 7.81
C GLY A 545 34.56 5.01 9.25
N LYS A 546 34.56 6.23 9.78
CA LYS A 546 34.87 6.51 11.19
C LYS A 546 33.66 6.27 12.09
N GLU A 547 33.21 5.02 12.16
CA GLU A 547 32.02 4.62 12.91
C GLU A 547 32.29 4.46 14.41
N THR A 548 31.31 4.78 15.26
CA THR A 548 31.39 4.46 16.69
C THR A 548 31.16 2.96 16.88
N ARG A 549 32.09 2.25 17.51
CA ARG A 549 31.93 0.81 17.83
C ARG A 549 31.04 0.62 19.06
N GLY A 550 30.30 -0.49 19.11
CA GLY A 550 29.57 -0.88 20.32
C GLY A 550 28.41 0.05 20.71
N ILE A 551 27.73 0.66 19.72
CA ILE A 551 26.62 1.59 19.97
C ILE A 551 25.48 0.93 20.77
N GLY A 552 25.29 -0.39 20.65
CA GLY A 552 24.37 -1.14 21.52
C GLY A 552 22.89 -0.80 21.32
N ILE A 553 22.52 -0.11 20.24
CA ILE A 553 21.13 0.22 19.92
C ILE A 553 20.49 -0.98 19.19
N PRO A 554 19.45 -1.61 19.77
CA PRO A 554 18.69 -2.65 19.08
C PRO A 554 18.09 -2.09 17.78
N GLY A 555 18.39 -2.72 16.65
CA GLY A 555 17.92 -2.29 15.31
C GLY A 555 18.99 -1.68 14.40
N LEU A 556 20.11 -1.20 14.95
CA LEU A 556 21.25 -0.65 14.17
C LEU A 556 22.51 -1.55 14.19
N ALA A 557 22.41 -2.72 14.85
CA ALA A 557 23.49 -3.71 14.95
C ALA A 557 23.64 -4.57 13.68
N ALA A 558 22.57 -4.74 12.91
CA ALA A 558 22.58 -5.44 11.63
C ALA A 558 22.48 -4.44 10.46
N PRO A 559 22.88 -4.82 9.23
CA PRO A 559 22.63 -4.01 8.05
C PRO A 559 21.15 -3.65 7.92
N LEU A 560 20.89 -2.37 7.63
CA LEU A 560 19.53 -1.87 7.43
C LEU A 560 18.91 -2.56 6.20
N PRO A 561 17.59 -2.84 6.21
CA PRO A 561 16.91 -3.35 5.03
C PRO A 561 17.06 -2.36 3.88
N ALA A 562 17.14 -2.86 2.65
CA ALA A 562 17.19 -1.96 1.51
C ALA A 562 15.82 -1.28 1.36
N PRO A 563 15.78 0.06 1.27
CA PRO A 563 14.57 0.80 1.01
C PRO A 563 14.07 0.39 -0.37
N LEU A 564 12.80 0.01 -0.45
CA LEU A 564 12.10 -0.01 -1.70
C LEU A 564 11.68 1.41 -1.95
N GLN A 565 12.60 2.26 -2.43
CA GLN A 565 12.14 3.60 -2.75
C GLN A 565 11.12 3.46 -3.89
N LEU A 566 9.83 3.62 -3.54
CA LEU A 566 8.74 3.79 -4.49
C LEU A 566 9.02 5.00 -5.40
N THR A 567 9.94 5.87 -4.95
CA THR A 567 10.60 6.98 -5.62
C THR A 567 11.90 6.63 -6.37
N THR A 568 12.55 5.47 -6.21
CA THR A 568 13.65 5.05 -7.11
C THR A 568 13.08 4.67 -8.47
N CYS A 569 11.82 4.25 -8.56
CA CYS A 569 11.12 4.23 -9.84
C CYS A 569 10.99 5.64 -10.48
N PHE A 570 11.19 6.72 -9.72
CA PHE A 570 11.38 8.07 -10.24
C PHE A 570 12.87 8.38 -10.47
N VAL A 571 13.80 8.08 -9.53
CA VAL A 571 15.24 8.39 -9.69
C VAL A 571 15.89 7.58 -10.81
N TYR A 572 15.63 6.27 -10.91
CA TYR A 572 16.16 5.40 -11.99
C TYR A 572 15.63 5.80 -13.38
N TYR A 573 14.48 6.48 -13.44
CA TYR A 573 13.90 6.98 -14.68
C TYR A 573 14.24 8.44 -14.97
N LYS A 574 14.46 9.27 -13.93
CA LYS A 574 14.90 10.67 -14.08
C LYS A 574 16.38 10.75 -14.46
N VAL A 575 17.21 9.83 -13.94
CA VAL A 575 18.64 9.72 -14.30
C VAL A 575 18.83 9.29 -15.76
N ARG A 576 17.96 8.44 -16.32
CA ARG A 576 18.01 8.08 -17.76
C ARG A 576 17.41 9.12 -18.71
N THR A 577 16.54 10.02 -18.22
CA THR A 577 16.10 11.17 -19.03
C THR A 577 17.07 12.33 -19.00
N LEU A 578 17.92 12.43 -17.96
CA LEU A 578 19.02 13.40 -17.93
C LEU A 578 20.18 12.98 -18.85
N ASP A 579 20.42 11.68 -19.00
CA ASP A 579 21.48 11.15 -19.89
C ASP A 579 21.18 11.30 -21.40
N LEU A 580 19.93 11.60 -21.76
CA LEU A 580 19.55 11.97 -23.13
C LEU A 580 19.67 13.48 -23.40
N ARG A 581 19.74 14.33 -22.36
CA ARG A 581 20.02 15.76 -22.53
C ARG A 581 21.52 16.04 -22.68
N SER A 582 22.39 15.20 -22.13
CA SER A 582 23.85 15.27 -22.30
C SER A 582 24.33 14.78 -23.67
N LEU A 583 23.51 14.03 -24.42
CA LEU A 583 23.83 13.51 -25.75
C LEU A 583 23.48 14.46 -26.92
N LEU A 584 22.92 15.64 -26.65
CA LEU A 584 22.48 16.63 -27.65
C LEU A 584 23.39 17.87 -27.75
N LEU A 585 24.57 17.86 -27.12
CA LEU A 585 25.51 18.99 -27.14
C LEU A 585 26.58 18.90 -28.25
N PHE A 586 26.39 18.05 -29.26
CA PHE A 586 27.25 18.06 -30.44
C PHE A 586 26.44 18.15 -31.73
N GLN A 587 26.88 19.09 -32.57
CA GLN A 587 26.58 19.25 -34.00
C GLN A 587 25.47 20.25 -34.38
N VAL A 588 25.75 21.55 -34.17
CA VAL A 588 25.38 22.61 -35.11
C VAL A 588 26.59 23.54 -35.28
N GLU A 589 27.58 23.10 -36.05
CA GLU A 589 28.44 24.00 -36.83
C GLU A 589 28.19 23.64 -38.29
N GLY A 590 27.71 24.63 -39.05
CA GLY A 590 27.23 24.48 -40.42
C GLY A 590 26.83 25.85 -40.96
N GLU A 591 27.87 26.55 -41.39
CA GLU A 591 27.96 27.70 -42.31
C GLU A 591 26.65 28.21 -42.95
N ALA A 592 26.42 29.51 -42.80
CA ALA A 592 25.43 30.27 -43.56
C ALA A 592 25.99 30.67 -44.94
N PRO A 593 25.18 30.63 -46.01
CA PRO A 593 25.40 31.46 -47.18
C PRO A 593 24.56 32.74 -47.07
N ASP A 594 25.24 33.88 -47.05
CA ASP A 594 24.65 35.21 -47.24
C ASP A 594 24.07 35.33 -48.66
N GLY A 595 22.76 35.48 -48.75
CA GLY A 595 22.05 35.91 -49.95
C GLY A 595 21.86 37.43 -49.90
N GLY A 596 22.62 38.15 -50.72
CA GLY A 596 22.51 39.60 -50.87
C GLY A 596 21.20 40.04 -51.52
N HIS A 597 20.64 41.14 -51.01
CA HIS A 597 19.73 42.00 -51.75
C HIS A 597 20.44 43.33 -52.02
N GLY A 598 20.85 43.52 -53.27
CA GLY A 598 21.22 44.81 -53.85
C GLY A 598 20.10 45.30 -54.76
N GLN A 599 19.83 46.59 -54.68
CA GLN A 599 18.94 47.33 -55.58
C GLN A 599 19.37 47.19 -57.05
N SER A 600 18.46 46.74 -57.90
CA SER A 600 18.06 47.30 -59.21
C SER A 600 17.18 46.30 -59.94
#